data_AF-A0A6P5B2X5-F1
#
_entry.id   AF-A0A6P5B2X5-F1
#
_cell.length_a   1.000
_cell.length_b   1.000
_cell.length_c   1.000
_cell.angle_alpha   90.00
_cell.angle_beta   90.00
_cell.angle_gamma   90.00
#
_symmetry.space_group_name_H-M   'P 1'
#
loop_
_entity.id
_entity.type
_entity.pdbx_description
1 polymer ?
#
loop_
_entity_poly.entity_id
_entity_poly.type
_entity_poly.pdbx_seq_one_letter_code
_entity_poly.pdbx_strand_id
1 'polypeptide(L)'
;MTRAESAESWLLQRCGRWSSALLSGFREPFPCCRCSCRRRLLSGIMVCFRLAPVPGSGFLLLCLVLGAVSSYALELNLTDSSNATCLYAKWQMNFTIRYETTDKHNKTVPISDLGAATYNGSFCGDDQNGPKIAVQFGSGFSWIVNFTKEAASPSTYLVDTISFSYNTNDNKTFPDAKEKEVFTVNNRVALKIPLNDIFRCNSLSTLENRDVVQHYWDVHVQAFVQNGTVSTTEFLCDKDKTVTTAVPIVPTTLPSPTKPVVGSYSVVNSNGTCLLATMGLQLNITHDKVASVFNINPNTTNATGSCQPQTALLRLSSSNIKYLDFVFAVKNENRFYLKEVNVSMILVNGSVYSISNTNLSYWDAPLGSSYMCNKEQTVSVSGAFQINTFDLRVQPFSVTEGKYSTAQECSLDDDTILIPIIVGAGLSGLIIVIVIAYLIGRRKSYAGYQTL
;
A
#
# COMPACT_ATOMS: atom_id res chain seq x y z
N MET A 1 -17.21 -61.60 3.75
CA MET A 1 -16.30 -62.70 4.13
C MET A 1 -14.94 -62.35 3.54
N THR A 2 -14.06 -61.74 4.34
CA THR A 2 -12.86 -62.37 4.99
C THR A 2 -11.74 -62.60 3.96
N ARG A 3 -10.48 -62.20 4.14
CA ARG A 3 -9.69 -61.79 5.32
C ARG A 3 -8.34 -61.24 4.83
N ALA A 4 -7.73 -60.41 5.66
CA ALA A 4 -6.41 -59.80 5.53
C ALA A 4 -5.25 -60.73 5.97
N GLU A 5 -4.05 -60.12 6.05
CA GLU A 5 -2.81 -60.49 6.77
C GLU A 5 -1.71 -61.08 5.86
N SER A 6 -0.56 -60.44 5.63
CA SER A 6 0.59 -59.98 6.47
C SER A 6 1.83 -60.75 5.96
N ALA A 7 3.11 -60.39 6.08
CA ALA A 7 3.84 -59.57 7.02
C ALA A 7 5.21 -59.14 6.41
N GLU A 8 5.83 -58.14 7.06
CA GLU A 8 7.18 -57.61 6.87
C GLU A 8 8.32 -58.61 7.23
N SER A 9 9.54 -58.39 6.70
CA SER A 9 10.75 -58.03 7.48
C SER A 9 12.08 -58.31 6.75
N TRP A 10 13.13 -57.57 7.19
CA TRP A 10 14.60 -57.68 6.92
C TRP A 10 15.14 -56.88 5.71
N LEU A 11 15.61 -55.62 5.84
CA LEU A 11 16.79 -55.02 6.51
C LEU A 11 18.18 -55.30 5.86
N LEU A 12 18.77 -54.18 5.38
CA LEU A 12 20.17 -53.73 5.41
C LEU A 12 21.29 -54.56 4.74
N GLN A 13 21.97 -53.96 3.74
CA GLN A 13 23.44 -53.84 3.71
C GLN A 13 23.91 -52.97 2.52
N ARG A 14 24.55 -51.82 2.77
CA ARG A 14 25.78 -51.41 2.05
C ARG A 14 26.49 -50.28 2.78
N CYS A 15 27.73 -50.58 3.18
CA CYS A 15 28.67 -49.71 3.86
C CYS A 15 29.98 -49.72 3.07
N GLY A 16 30.76 -48.63 3.17
CA GLY A 16 32.13 -48.48 2.67
C GLY A 16 32.20 -47.66 1.37
N ARG A 17 33.09 -46.67 1.22
CA ARG A 17 34.35 -46.36 1.90
C ARG A 17 34.80 -44.99 1.35
N TRP A 18 35.47 -44.15 2.15
CA TRP A 18 36.74 -43.48 1.78
C TRP A 18 37.29 -42.69 2.99
N SER A 19 38.44 -43.20 3.42
CA SER A 19 39.59 -42.70 4.17
C SER A 19 39.60 -41.37 4.94
N SER A 20 40.15 -41.52 6.15
CA SER A 20 40.55 -40.60 7.21
C SER A 20 41.90 -39.91 7.01
N ALA A 21 42.08 -38.71 7.61
CA ALA A 21 43.38 -38.24 8.12
C ALA A 21 43.25 -37.14 9.23
N LEU A 22 43.84 -37.45 10.39
CA LEU A 22 44.60 -36.59 11.34
C LEU A 22 43.90 -35.64 12.36
N LEU A 23 43.80 -36.15 13.61
CA LEU A 23 44.24 -35.63 14.94
C LEU A 23 44.99 -34.26 14.97
N SER A 24 44.94 -33.35 15.97
CA SER A 24 44.74 -33.40 17.44
C SER A 24 44.81 -31.99 18.11
N GLY A 25 44.22 -31.82 19.31
CA GLY A 25 44.70 -30.94 20.43
C GLY A 25 44.03 -29.57 20.64
N PHE A 26 43.89 -28.96 21.83
CA PHE A 26 43.86 -29.33 23.27
C PHE A 26 43.45 -28.03 24.05
N ARG A 27 42.63 -28.14 25.11
CA ARG A 27 42.45 -27.29 26.34
C ARG A 27 42.12 -25.75 26.32
N GLU A 28 40.92 -25.41 26.85
CA GLU A 28 40.52 -24.51 28.00
C GLU A 28 41.25 -23.17 28.34
N PRO A 29 40.72 -22.26 29.22
CA PRO A 29 39.34 -21.73 29.47
C PRO A 29 39.25 -20.20 29.82
N PHE A 30 38.00 -19.67 29.95
CA PHE A 30 37.42 -18.54 30.76
C PHE A 30 38.27 -17.40 31.40
N PRO A 31 37.73 -16.15 31.55
CA PRO A 31 36.96 -15.83 32.78
C PRO A 31 35.73 -14.89 32.63
N CYS A 32 34.90 -15.00 33.68
CA CYS A 32 33.67 -14.30 34.01
C CYS A 32 33.81 -12.79 34.30
N CYS A 33 32.71 -12.05 34.10
CA CYS A 33 32.32 -10.94 34.98
C CYS A 33 30.83 -11.04 35.31
N ARG A 34 30.53 -11.08 36.61
CA ARG A 34 29.19 -11.11 37.21
C ARG A 34 29.12 -9.90 38.14
N CYS A 35 28.08 -9.09 38.08
CA CYS A 35 27.51 -8.45 39.27
C CYS A 35 26.10 -7.94 39.03
N SER A 36 25.32 -8.01 40.11
CA SER A 36 23.86 -8.07 40.19
C SER A 36 23.28 -6.73 40.68
N CYS A 37 22.02 -6.39 40.33
CA CYS A 37 21.16 -5.67 41.27
C CYS A 37 19.65 -5.93 41.07
N ARG A 38 18.91 -5.67 42.15
CA ARG A 38 17.62 -6.21 42.61
C ARG A 38 16.34 -5.78 41.88
N ARG A 39 15.32 -6.65 42.06
CA ARG A 39 13.86 -6.54 41.85
C ARG A 39 13.20 -5.17 42.04
N ARG A 40 12.15 -4.92 41.22
CA ARG A 40 10.78 -4.61 41.69
C ARG A 40 9.74 -5.27 40.76
N LEU A 41 8.83 -6.01 41.37
CA LEU A 41 7.65 -6.64 40.76
C LEU A 41 6.45 -5.74 41.03
N LEU A 42 5.61 -5.50 40.01
CA LEU A 42 4.22 -5.05 40.18
C LEU A 42 3.31 -5.95 39.33
N SER A 43 2.50 -6.71 40.07
CA SER A 43 1.26 -7.44 39.78
C SER A 43 0.74 -7.58 38.34
N GLY A 44 0.56 -8.83 37.91
CA GLY A 44 -0.26 -9.25 36.77
C GLY A 44 -0.22 -10.77 36.63
N ILE A 45 -1.32 -11.44 36.90
CA ILE A 45 -1.43 -12.91 36.97
C ILE A 45 -1.25 -13.51 35.56
N MET A 46 -0.15 -14.23 35.35
CA MET A 46 0.06 -15.06 34.16
C MET A 46 -0.29 -16.51 34.51
N VAL A 47 -1.42 -17.00 33.98
CA VAL A 47 -1.78 -18.42 34.06
C VAL A 47 -0.91 -19.18 33.06
N CYS A 48 0.21 -19.74 33.54
CA CYS A 48 1.02 -20.67 32.76
C CYS A 48 0.35 -22.04 32.70
N PHE A 49 -0.27 -22.40 31.58
CA PHE A 49 -0.53 -23.80 31.27
C PHE A 49 0.81 -24.52 31.03
N ARG A 50 1.22 -25.36 31.98
CA ARG A 50 2.30 -26.32 31.78
C ARG A 50 1.77 -27.49 30.95
N LEU A 51 2.09 -27.52 29.65
CA LEU A 51 2.03 -28.74 28.87
C LEU A 51 3.41 -29.41 28.93
N ALA A 52 3.48 -30.58 29.55
CA ALA A 52 4.67 -31.41 29.56
C ALA A 52 4.90 -32.02 28.16
N PRO A 53 6.15 -32.07 27.64
CA PRO A 53 6.40 -32.66 26.34
C PRO A 53 6.44 -34.18 26.45
N VAL A 54 5.63 -34.84 25.62
CA VAL A 54 5.78 -36.27 25.30
C VAL A 54 6.94 -36.39 24.31
N PRO A 55 7.95 -37.26 24.54
CA PRO A 55 9.10 -37.37 23.66
C PRO A 55 8.74 -38.15 22.41
N GLY A 56 8.78 -37.49 21.24
CA GLY A 56 8.69 -38.16 19.94
C GLY A 56 7.71 -37.53 18.97
N SER A 57 7.97 -36.30 18.51
CA SER A 57 7.53 -35.84 17.19
C SER A 57 8.30 -34.57 16.84
N GLY A 58 9.06 -34.60 15.75
CA GLY A 58 9.81 -33.45 15.25
C GLY A 58 8.87 -32.40 14.67
N PHE A 59 8.39 -31.49 15.51
CA PHE A 59 7.78 -30.25 15.04
C PHE A 59 8.88 -29.20 14.89
N LEU A 60 9.20 -28.84 13.64
CA LEU A 60 9.89 -27.59 13.34
C LEU A 60 9.00 -26.43 13.79
N LEU A 61 9.32 -25.82 14.93
CA LEU A 61 8.82 -24.50 15.28
C LEU A 61 9.45 -23.48 14.33
N LEU A 62 8.71 -23.13 13.27
CA LEU A 62 8.96 -21.88 12.55
C LEU A 62 8.51 -20.74 13.48
N CYS A 63 9.44 -20.15 14.23
CA CYS A 63 9.20 -18.89 14.91
C CYS A 63 9.04 -17.80 13.84
N LEU A 64 7.80 -17.58 13.38
CA LEU A 64 7.41 -16.34 12.74
C LEU A 64 7.51 -15.24 13.80
N VAL A 65 8.66 -14.55 13.81
CA VAL A 65 8.76 -13.23 14.42
C VAL A 65 7.89 -12.33 13.55
N LEU A 66 6.59 -12.28 13.85
CA LEU A 66 5.77 -11.13 13.51
C LEU A 66 6.39 -9.96 14.27
N GLY A 67 7.31 -9.26 13.61
CA GLY A 67 7.68 -7.92 14.03
C GLY A 67 6.36 -7.16 14.12
N ALA A 68 6.00 -6.77 15.34
CA ALA A 68 4.91 -5.84 15.53
C ALA A 68 5.34 -4.55 14.80
N VAL A 69 4.85 -4.38 13.58
CA VAL A 69 4.92 -3.10 12.90
C VAL A 69 4.05 -2.19 13.75
N SER A 70 4.67 -1.31 14.52
CA SER A 70 3.97 -0.29 15.29
C SER A 70 3.18 0.55 14.29
N SER A 71 1.87 0.33 14.19
CA SER A 71 0.98 1.16 13.38
C SER A 71 0.79 2.47 14.14
N TYR A 72 1.49 3.53 13.74
CA TYR A 72 1.36 4.88 14.31
C TYR A 72 0.06 5.56 13.85
N ALA A 73 -1.08 4.88 14.02
CA ALA A 73 -2.39 5.45 13.72
C ALA A 73 -2.84 6.36 14.87
N LEU A 74 -3.14 7.61 14.55
CA LEU A 74 -3.84 8.53 15.45
C LEU A 74 -5.32 8.20 15.42
N GLU A 75 -5.96 8.22 16.58
CA GLU A 75 -7.38 7.95 16.73
C GLU A 75 -7.95 8.85 17.84
N LEU A 76 -9.09 9.46 17.55
CA LEU A 76 -9.78 10.39 18.42
C LEU A 76 -11.29 10.16 18.31
N ASN A 77 -11.92 9.91 19.46
CA ASN A 77 -13.36 9.92 19.62
C ASN A 77 -13.71 11.00 20.66
N LEU A 78 -14.33 12.10 20.20
CA LEU A 78 -14.81 13.17 21.07
C LEU A 78 -16.29 12.98 21.35
N THR A 79 -16.64 13.09 22.62
CA THR A 79 -18.03 13.07 23.09
C THR A 79 -18.44 14.44 23.63
N ASP A 80 -19.71 14.76 23.49
CA ASP A 80 -20.31 15.94 24.10
C ASP A 80 -20.61 15.74 25.60
N SER A 81 -21.26 16.72 26.23
CA SER A 81 -21.66 16.68 27.64
C SER A 81 -22.68 15.59 27.96
N SER A 82 -23.35 15.03 26.96
CA SER A 82 -24.30 13.92 27.09
C SER A 82 -23.64 12.55 26.87
N ASN A 83 -22.31 12.50 26.73
CA ASN A 83 -21.52 11.33 26.35
C ASN A 83 -21.86 10.80 24.94
N ALA A 84 -22.47 11.60 24.07
CA ALA A 84 -22.73 11.24 22.70
C ALA A 84 -21.52 11.62 21.82
N THR A 85 -21.08 10.72 20.94
CA THR A 85 -20.01 11.01 19.97
C THR A 85 -20.41 12.19 19.10
N CYS A 86 -19.58 13.23 19.08
CA CYS A 86 -19.80 14.45 18.29
C CYS A 86 -18.81 14.57 17.12
N LEU A 87 -17.64 13.92 17.26
CA LEU A 87 -16.59 13.89 16.25
C LEU A 87 -15.80 12.61 16.42
N TYR A 88 -15.60 11.90 15.31
CA TYR A 88 -14.73 10.73 15.23
C TYR A 88 -13.68 10.94 14.15
N ALA A 89 -12.42 10.61 14.45
CA ALA A 89 -11.35 10.66 13.48
C ALA A 89 -10.28 9.60 13.74
N LYS A 90 -9.77 9.00 12.67
CA LYS A 90 -8.62 8.08 12.68
C LYS A 90 -7.78 8.33 11.44
N TRP A 91 -6.47 8.50 11.57
CA TRP A 91 -5.62 8.80 10.43
C TRP A 91 -4.13 8.58 10.73
N GLN A 92 -3.32 8.57 9.69
CA GLN A 92 -1.87 8.61 9.78
C GLN A 92 -1.34 9.89 9.14
N MET A 93 -0.20 10.37 9.62
CA MET A 93 0.44 11.56 9.09
C MET A 93 1.96 11.54 9.27
N ASN A 94 2.66 12.26 8.40
CA ASN A 94 4.06 12.63 8.60
C ASN A 94 4.32 14.01 7.96
N PHE A 95 5.46 14.60 8.31
CA PHE A 95 5.83 15.93 7.84
C PHE A 95 7.25 15.95 7.31
N THR A 96 7.53 16.83 6.36
CA THR A 96 8.87 17.17 5.92
C THR A 96 9.02 18.68 6.02
N ILE A 97 10.04 19.14 6.74
CA ILE A 97 10.22 20.57 7.04
C ILE A 97 11.58 21.01 6.50
N ARG A 98 11.58 22.07 5.70
CA ARG A 98 12.77 22.76 5.21
C ARG A 98 13.00 24.00 6.07
N TYR A 99 14.21 24.18 6.59
CA TYR A 99 14.55 25.32 7.46
C TYR A 99 15.94 25.88 7.12
N GLU A 100 16.13 27.18 7.34
CA GLU A 100 17.40 27.86 7.12
C GLU A 100 18.32 27.69 8.34
N THR A 101 19.60 27.40 8.09
CA THR A 101 20.63 27.29 9.13
C THR A 101 21.40 28.60 9.32
N THR A 102 22.14 28.71 10.44
CA THR A 102 23.03 29.85 10.72
C THR A 102 24.05 30.12 9.61
N ASP A 103 24.42 29.10 8.85
CA ASP A 103 25.34 29.17 7.71
C ASP A 103 24.65 29.57 6.39
N LYS A 104 23.39 30.05 6.45
CA LYS A 104 22.55 30.46 5.30
C LYS A 104 22.28 29.35 4.27
N HIS A 105 22.36 28.09 4.69
CA HIS A 105 21.99 26.93 3.87
C HIS A 105 20.63 26.40 4.33
N ASN A 106 19.89 25.77 3.43
CA ASN A 106 18.63 25.13 3.78
C ASN A 106 18.85 23.65 4.09
N LYS A 107 18.41 23.20 5.26
CA LYS A 107 18.33 21.78 5.63
C LYS A 107 16.87 21.32 5.54
N THR A 108 16.68 20.03 5.27
CA THR A 108 15.35 19.41 5.24
C THR A 108 15.34 18.24 6.21
N VAL A 109 14.32 18.17 7.06
CA VAL A 109 14.16 17.12 8.07
C VAL A 109 12.81 16.41 7.89
N PRO A 110 12.81 15.08 7.70
CA PRO A 110 11.59 14.28 7.74
C PRO A 110 11.22 13.98 9.20
N ILE A 111 9.97 14.24 9.57
CA ILE A 111 9.38 13.94 10.87
C ILE A 111 8.48 12.73 10.71
N SER A 112 9.01 11.55 11.05
CA SER A 112 8.29 10.28 10.97
C SER A 112 7.91 9.71 12.33
N ASP A 113 8.62 10.09 13.41
CA ASP A 113 8.25 9.75 14.78
C ASP A 113 7.75 11.01 15.50
N LEU A 114 6.43 11.14 15.61
CA LEU A 114 5.77 12.26 16.25
C LEU A 114 5.65 12.08 17.78
N GLY A 115 6.05 10.93 18.32
CA GLY A 115 5.90 10.61 19.73
C GLY A 115 4.45 10.48 20.19
N ALA A 116 4.23 10.58 21.50
CA ALA A 116 2.90 10.45 22.09
C ALA A 116 2.02 11.68 21.80
N ALA A 117 0.87 11.45 21.17
CA ALA A 117 -0.12 12.48 20.86
C ALA A 117 -1.03 12.77 22.06
N THR A 118 -1.32 14.06 22.28
CA THR A 118 -2.39 14.51 23.18
C THR A 118 -3.40 15.35 22.41
N TYR A 119 -4.67 15.30 22.80
CA TYR A 119 -5.77 15.92 22.06
C TYR A 119 -6.34 17.18 22.75
N ASN A 120 -5.55 17.78 23.65
CA ASN A 120 -5.97 18.94 24.44
C ASN A 120 -6.30 20.11 23.53
N GLY A 121 -7.53 20.65 23.66
CA GLY A 121 -8.03 21.74 22.81
C GLY A 121 -8.91 21.28 21.65
N SER A 122 -9.08 19.96 21.46
CA SER A 122 -10.12 19.41 20.59
C SER A 122 -11.50 19.60 21.22
N PHE A 123 -12.53 19.94 20.45
CA PHE A 123 -13.89 20.14 20.96
C PHE A 123 -14.96 19.90 19.88
N CYS A 124 -16.18 19.61 20.33
CA CYS A 124 -17.32 19.24 19.50
C CYS A 124 -17.92 20.36 18.63
N GLY A 125 -17.46 21.61 18.78
CA GLY A 125 -18.18 22.77 18.25
C GLY A 125 -19.29 23.27 19.18
N ASP A 126 -19.80 24.45 18.87
CA ASP A 126 -20.95 25.12 19.49
C ASP A 126 -21.82 25.76 18.38
N ASP A 127 -22.80 26.59 18.74
CA ASP A 127 -23.70 27.24 17.78
C ASP A 127 -22.98 28.21 16.81
N GLN A 128 -21.79 28.69 17.16
CA GLN A 128 -21.01 29.67 16.40
C GLN A 128 -19.74 29.06 15.78
N ASN A 129 -19.15 28.06 16.43
CA ASN A 129 -17.89 27.45 16.06
C ASN A 129 -18.09 25.99 15.69
N GLY A 130 -17.54 25.55 14.57
CA GLY A 130 -17.55 24.13 14.26
C GLY A 130 -16.57 23.32 15.11
N PRO A 131 -16.67 21.97 15.06
CA PRO A 131 -15.75 21.06 15.71
C PRO A 131 -14.30 21.34 15.31
N LYS A 132 -13.39 20.98 16.21
CA LYS A 132 -11.94 21.11 16.00
C LYS A 132 -11.22 19.92 16.58
N ILE A 133 -10.21 19.45 15.84
CA ILE A 133 -9.21 18.52 16.38
C ILE A 133 -7.94 19.33 16.57
N ALA A 134 -7.38 19.27 17.78
CA ALA A 134 -6.08 19.82 18.11
C ALA A 134 -5.21 18.68 18.66
N VAL A 135 -4.09 18.44 17.99
CA VAL A 135 -3.12 17.40 18.36
C VAL A 135 -1.81 18.08 18.74
N GLN A 136 -1.30 17.70 19.90
CA GLN A 136 -0.01 18.16 20.40
C GLN A 136 0.93 16.96 20.55
N PHE A 137 2.10 17.07 19.89
CA PHE A 137 3.13 16.04 19.81
C PHE A 137 4.33 16.48 20.66
N GLY A 138 4.32 16.10 21.94
CA GLY A 138 5.27 16.61 22.93
C GLY A 138 5.30 18.14 22.94
N SER A 139 6.50 18.74 23.05
CA SER A 139 6.69 20.20 23.00
C SER A 139 7.09 20.74 21.63
N GLY A 140 7.31 19.85 20.64
CA GLY A 140 7.94 20.21 19.36
C GLY A 140 6.96 20.58 18.26
N PHE A 141 5.79 19.92 18.22
CA PHE A 141 4.83 20.07 17.11
C PHE A 141 3.39 20.14 17.58
N SER A 142 2.59 20.93 16.86
CA SER A 142 1.15 21.07 17.04
C SER A 142 0.46 20.96 15.68
N TRP A 143 -0.68 20.29 15.62
CA TRP A 143 -1.48 20.17 14.41
C TRP A 143 -2.95 20.39 14.73
N ILE A 144 -3.63 21.23 13.97
CA ILE A 144 -5.01 21.61 14.19
C ILE A 144 -5.78 21.49 12.88
N VAL A 145 -6.98 20.92 12.92
CA VAL A 145 -7.95 20.97 11.82
C VAL A 145 -9.29 21.50 12.32
N ASN A 146 -9.85 22.45 11.57
CA ASN A 146 -11.16 23.03 11.83
C ASN A 146 -12.19 22.48 10.85
N PHE A 147 -13.38 22.19 11.36
CA PHE A 147 -14.55 21.82 10.57
C PHE A 147 -15.57 22.95 10.63
N THR A 148 -16.30 23.20 9.55
CA THR A 148 -17.30 24.28 9.50
C THR A 148 -18.49 23.84 8.67
N LYS A 149 -19.71 24.19 9.08
CA LYS A 149 -20.90 23.90 8.27
C LYS A 149 -20.89 24.77 7.01
N GLU A 150 -21.29 24.21 5.88
CA GLU A 150 -21.39 24.95 4.62
C GLU A 150 -22.67 25.81 4.63
N ALA A 151 -22.52 27.13 4.59
CA ALA A 151 -23.67 28.05 4.66
C ALA A 151 -24.62 27.90 3.45
N ALA A 152 -24.08 27.54 2.28
CA ALA A 152 -24.86 27.37 1.05
C ALA A 152 -25.54 25.99 0.94
N SER A 153 -25.18 25.02 1.80
CA SER A 153 -25.68 23.65 1.73
C SER A 153 -25.77 23.06 3.15
N PRO A 154 -26.96 23.10 3.77
CA PRO A 154 -27.15 22.77 5.19
C PRO A 154 -26.88 21.29 5.51
N SER A 155 -26.77 20.43 4.49
CA SER A 155 -26.48 19.00 4.62
C SER A 155 -24.99 18.67 4.54
N THR A 156 -24.10 19.65 4.40
CA THR A 156 -22.66 19.44 4.18
C THR A 156 -21.82 20.26 5.14
N TYR A 157 -20.64 19.74 5.48
CA TYR A 157 -19.60 20.46 6.20
C TYR A 157 -18.29 20.47 5.41
N LEU A 158 -17.41 21.38 5.80
CA LEU A 158 -16.09 21.59 5.24
C LEU A 158 -15.04 21.12 6.23
N VAL A 159 -14.02 20.43 5.73
CA VAL A 159 -12.68 20.50 6.32
C VAL A 159 -12.10 21.84 5.87
N ASP A 160 -12.11 22.83 6.76
CA ASP A 160 -11.83 24.22 6.39
C ASP A 160 -10.33 24.48 6.31
N THR A 161 -9.69 24.55 7.47
CA THR A 161 -8.28 24.95 7.60
C THR A 161 -7.52 23.92 8.43
N ILE A 162 -6.36 23.51 7.91
CA ILE A 162 -5.35 22.72 8.62
C ILE A 162 -4.17 23.61 8.96
N SER A 163 -3.84 23.69 10.24
CA SER A 163 -2.69 24.43 10.77
C SER A 163 -1.67 23.46 11.33
N PHE A 164 -0.41 23.62 10.94
CA PHE A 164 0.70 22.86 11.51
C PHE A 164 1.74 23.81 12.06
N SER A 165 2.15 23.60 13.31
CA SER A 165 3.14 24.40 14.00
C SER A 165 4.33 23.55 14.43
N TYR A 166 5.54 24.08 14.27
CA TYR A 166 6.78 23.43 14.67
C TYR A 166 7.73 24.44 15.33
N ASN A 167 8.45 23.98 16.35
CA ASN A 167 9.36 24.81 17.14
C ASN A 167 10.83 24.54 16.76
N THR A 168 11.48 25.50 16.09
CA THR A 168 12.89 25.36 15.67
C THR A 168 13.89 25.58 16.80
N ASN A 169 13.43 25.94 18.01
CA ASN A 169 14.29 25.97 19.20
C ASN A 169 14.69 24.56 19.67
N ASP A 170 14.02 23.51 19.20
CA ASP A 170 14.45 22.14 19.46
C ASP A 170 15.68 21.78 18.62
N ASN A 171 16.87 21.96 19.22
CA ASN A 171 18.15 21.67 18.58
C ASN A 171 18.36 20.19 18.22
N LYS A 172 17.57 19.26 18.78
CA LYS A 172 17.66 17.83 18.39
C LYS A 172 17.04 17.61 17.03
N THR A 173 15.90 18.23 16.76
CA THR A 173 15.17 18.12 15.51
C THR A 173 15.69 19.10 14.45
N PHE A 174 16.03 20.32 14.88
CA PHE A 174 16.44 21.43 14.01
C PHE A 174 17.84 21.93 14.40
N PRO A 175 18.90 21.13 14.19
CA PRO A 175 20.26 21.56 14.48
C PRO A 175 20.65 22.75 13.61
N ASP A 176 21.31 23.72 14.24
CA ASP A 176 21.82 24.96 13.62
C ASP A 176 20.74 25.86 13.01
N ALA A 177 19.47 25.72 13.42
CA ALA A 177 18.41 26.59 12.94
C ALA A 177 18.74 28.08 13.19
N LYS A 178 18.63 28.89 12.14
CA LYS A 178 18.91 30.33 12.19
C LYS A 178 17.93 31.06 13.09
N GLU A 179 16.65 30.75 12.93
CA GLU A 179 15.55 31.32 13.71
C GLU A 179 15.12 30.32 14.78
N LYS A 180 14.90 30.80 16.01
CA LYS A 180 14.54 29.97 17.18
C LYS A 180 13.16 30.37 17.69
N GLU A 181 12.14 30.01 16.94
CA GLU A 181 10.75 30.36 17.25
C GLU A 181 9.78 29.27 16.79
N VAL A 182 8.48 29.51 17.00
CA VAL A 182 7.42 28.62 16.56
C VAL A 182 6.87 29.12 15.23
N PHE A 183 7.07 28.34 14.19
CA PHE A 183 6.47 28.59 12.88
C PHE A 183 5.11 27.92 12.80
N THR A 184 4.16 28.55 12.10
CA THR A 184 2.84 27.99 11.83
C THR A 184 2.50 28.14 10.36
N VAL A 185 2.18 27.02 9.70
CA VAL A 185 1.68 26.99 8.32
C VAL A 185 0.20 26.69 8.32
N ASN A 186 -0.57 27.49 7.57
CA ASN A 186 -2.02 27.34 7.43
C ASN A 186 -2.36 26.92 6.00
N ASN A 187 -3.10 25.83 5.87
CA ASN A 187 -3.56 25.29 4.59
C ASN A 187 -5.08 25.27 4.55
N ARG A 188 -5.67 26.01 3.62
CA ARG A 188 -7.10 25.91 3.32
C ARG A 188 -7.33 24.68 2.46
N VAL A 189 -8.12 23.74 2.97
CA VAL A 189 -8.45 22.48 2.29
C VAL A 189 -9.78 22.63 1.55
N ALA A 190 -10.79 23.19 2.21
CA ALA A 190 -12.15 23.37 1.69
C ALA A 190 -12.77 22.07 1.10
N LEU A 191 -12.51 20.93 1.73
CA LEU A 191 -13.09 19.64 1.33
C LEU A 191 -14.52 19.52 1.85
N LYS A 192 -15.49 19.35 0.94
CA LYS A 192 -16.92 19.21 1.24
C LYS A 192 -17.27 17.75 1.53
N ILE A 193 -17.93 17.51 2.67
CA ILE A 193 -18.34 16.19 3.13
C ILE A 193 -19.82 16.27 3.56
N PRO A 194 -20.68 15.31 3.17
CA PRO A 194 -22.05 15.22 3.70
C PRO A 194 -22.05 14.96 5.22
N LEU A 195 -22.94 15.62 5.97
CA LEU A 195 -23.01 15.50 7.44
C LEU A 195 -23.23 14.07 7.95
N ASN A 196 -23.95 13.27 7.16
CA ASN A 196 -24.37 11.93 7.56
C ASN A 196 -23.43 10.82 7.06
N ASP A 197 -22.28 11.17 6.48
CA ASP A 197 -21.32 10.22 5.95
C ASP A 197 -19.99 10.34 6.69
N ILE A 198 -19.29 9.22 6.88
CA ILE A 198 -17.91 9.23 7.34
C ILE A 198 -16.98 9.40 6.14
N PHE A 199 -16.15 10.44 6.13
CA PHE A 199 -15.16 10.59 5.08
C PHE A 199 -14.06 9.56 5.23
N ARG A 200 -13.70 8.89 4.13
CA ARG A 200 -12.63 7.89 4.10
C ARG A 200 -11.65 8.12 2.95
N CYS A 201 -10.36 8.09 3.25
CA CYS A 201 -9.27 8.19 2.29
C CYS A 201 -8.05 7.40 2.75
N ASN A 202 -7.90 6.18 2.26
CA ASN A 202 -6.74 5.33 2.48
C ASN A 202 -5.54 5.81 1.63
N SER A 203 -5.80 6.37 0.44
CA SER A 203 -4.74 6.91 -0.41
C SER A 203 -3.97 8.06 0.22
N LEU A 204 -2.68 8.13 -0.09
CA LEU A 204 -1.80 9.21 0.34
C LEU A 204 -2.28 10.57 -0.21
N SER A 205 -2.61 11.49 0.68
CA SER A 205 -2.88 12.90 0.43
C SER A 205 -1.67 13.75 0.82
N THR A 206 -1.41 14.85 0.12
CA THR A 206 -0.25 15.71 0.37
C THR A 206 -0.66 17.18 0.32
N LEU A 207 -0.26 17.93 1.36
CA LEU A 207 -0.42 19.38 1.46
C LEU A 207 0.97 20.02 1.51
N GLU A 208 1.27 20.88 0.55
CA GLU A 208 2.54 21.58 0.46
C GLU A 208 2.35 23.08 0.69
N ASN A 209 3.18 23.65 1.56
CA ASN A 209 3.20 25.07 1.87
C ASN A 209 4.61 25.55 2.15
N ARG A 210 5.24 26.14 1.11
CA ARG A 210 6.59 26.73 1.10
C ARG A 210 7.71 25.84 1.63
N ASP A 211 7.77 25.75 2.95
CA ASP A 211 8.82 25.12 3.74
C ASP A 211 8.33 23.82 4.39
N VAL A 212 7.03 23.50 4.33
CA VAL A 212 6.46 22.30 4.94
C VAL A 212 5.67 21.48 3.91
N VAL A 213 5.98 20.19 3.84
CA VAL A 213 5.19 19.18 3.14
C VAL A 213 4.54 18.27 4.19
N GLN A 214 3.22 18.10 4.12
CA GLN A 214 2.43 17.29 5.06
C GLN A 214 1.81 16.14 4.27
N HIS A 215 1.98 14.90 4.72
CA HIS A 215 1.32 13.75 4.13
C HIS A 215 0.32 13.13 5.09
N TYR A 216 -0.81 12.65 4.55
CA TYR A 216 -1.88 11.99 5.29
C TYR A 216 -2.32 10.73 4.55
N TRP A 217 -2.61 9.65 5.26
CA TRP A 217 -3.16 8.42 4.70
C TRP A 217 -4.01 7.69 5.73
N ASP A 218 -4.78 6.69 5.30
CA ASP A 218 -5.74 5.94 6.14
C ASP A 218 -6.70 6.84 6.94
N VAL A 219 -7.11 7.97 6.34
CA VAL A 219 -7.96 8.97 6.96
C VAL A 219 -9.40 8.48 7.02
N HIS A 220 -9.98 8.51 8.21
CA HIS A 220 -11.40 8.34 8.50
C HIS A 220 -11.82 9.52 9.36
N VAL A 221 -12.80 10.31 8.95
CA VAL A 221 -13.28 11.43 9.78
C VAL A 221 -14.75 11.70 9.56
N GLN A 222 -15.48 11.85 10.66
CA GLN A 222 -16.82 12.41 10.66
C GLN A 222 -16.90 13.48 11.74
N ALA A 223 -17.12 14.71 11.30
CA ALA A 223 -17.43 15.83 12.17
C ALA A 223 -18.96 16.01 12.25
N PHE A 224 -19.44 16.70 13.30
CA PHE A 224 -20.87 16.94 13.50
C PHE A 224 -21.72 15.66 13.54
N VAL A 225 -21.20 14.61 14.20
CA VAL A 225 -21.90 13.33 14.35
C VAL A 225 -23.25 13.55 15.04
N GLN A 226 -24.32 13.08 14.40
CA GLN A 226 -25.69 13.22 14.93
C GLN A 226 -26.04 11.98 15.77
N ASN A 227 -26.81 12.19 16.85
CA ASN A 227 -27.32 11.12 17.73
C ASN A 227 -26.22 10.23 18.36
N GLY A 228 -24.99 10.73 18.48
CA GLY A 228 -23.90 10.02 19.15
C GLY A 228 -23.32 8.81 18.42
N THR A 229 -23.77 8.53 17.19
CA THR A 229 -23.42 7.32 16.45
C THR A 229 -22.71 7.67 15.15
N VAL A 230 -21.48 7.19 14.99
CA VAL A 230 -20.69 7.36 13.76
C VAL A 230 -21.38 6.65 12.60
N SER A 231 -21.44 7.30 11.45
CA SER A 231 -22.06 6.77 10.23
C SER A 231 -21.32 5.56 9.71
N THR A 232 -22.08 4.61 9.17
CA THR A 232 -21.58 3.47 8.42
C THR A 232 -21.51 3.73 6.92
N THR A 233 -22.09 4.84 6.44
CA THR A 233 -22.04 5.25 5.04
C THR A 233 -20.76 6.03 4.79
N GLU A 234 -19.93 5.56 3.85
CA GLU A 234 -18.64 6.16 3.56
C GLU A 234 -18.73 7.19 2.42
N PHE A 235 -18.20 8.39 2.65
CA PHE A 235 -17.89 9.36 1.61
C PHE A 235 -16.41 9.26 1.24
N LEU A 236 -16.12 8.57 0.15
CA LEU A 236 -14.74 8.30 -0.26
C LEU A 236 -14.07 9.57 -0.81
N CYS A 237 -12.76 9.72 -0.59
CA CYS A 237 -11.98 10.69 -1.33
C CYS A 237 -11.85 10.28 -2.80
N ASP A 238 -11.59 11.24 -3.68
CA ASP A 238 -11.58 10.96 -5.12
C ASP A 238 -10.52 9.95 -5.55
N LYS A 239 -9.44 9.80 -4.77
CA LYS A 239 -8.40 8.78 -4.99
C LYS A 239 -8.86 7.36 -4.62
N ASP A 240 -9.82 7.23 -3.71
CA ASP A 240 -10.31 5.96 -3.15
C ASP A 240 -11.65 5.51 -3.73
N LYS A 241 -12.35 6.40 -4.45
CA LYS A 241 -13.52 6.04 -5.24
C LYS A 241 -13.10 5.06 -6.33
N THR A 242 -13.15 3.77 -6.01
CA THR A 242 -13.22 2.73 -7.03
C THR A 242 -14.49 2.98 -7.85
N VAL A 243 -14.39 2.85 -9.17
CA VAL A 243 -15.53 2.98 -10.08
C VAL A 243 -16.49 1.84 -9.78
N THR A 244 -17.39 2.03 -8.81
CA THR A 244 -18.43 1.07 -8.47
C THR A 244 -19.45 1.09 -9.60
N THR A 245 -19.35 0.07 -10.44
CA THR A 245 -20.30 -0.28 -11.49
C THR A 245 -21.65 -0.55 -10.84
N ALA A 246 -22.65 0.30 -11.10
CA ALA A 246 -24.03 0.09 -10.67
C ALA A 246 -24.73 -0.96 -11.56
N VAL A 247 -25.45 -1.89 -10.92
CA VAL A 247 -26.33 -2.91 -11.54
C VAL A 247 -27.75 -2.31 -11.73
N PRO A 248 -28.68 -3.00 -12.41
CA PRO A 248 -29.02 -2.91 -13.82
C PRO A 248 -30.27 -2.04 -14.07
N ILE A 249 -30.18 -1.09 -15.02
CA ILE A 249 -31.35 -0.47 -15.63
C ILE A 249 -31.25 -0.67 -17.14
N VAL A 250 -32.34 -1.21 -17.69
CA VAL A 250 -32.64 -1.54 -19.09
C VAL A 250 -32.43 -0.32 -20.02
N PRO A 251 -32.08 -0.53 -21.31
CA PRO A 251 -30.95 0.13 -21.95
C PRO A 251 -31.26 1.55 -22.40
N THR A 252 -30.36 2.46 -22.05
CA THR A 252 -30.14 3.67 -22.86
C THR A 252 -28.64 3.81 -23.05
N THR A 253 -28.22 3.57 -24.29
CA THR A 253 -26.84 3.59 -24.77
C THR A 253 -26.24 4.99 -24.66
N LEU A 254 -25.25 5.18 -23.78
CA LEU A 254 -24.24 6.23 -23.84
C LEU A 254 -22.91 5.63 -23.30
N PRO A 255 -21.73 6.01 -23.84
CA PRO A 255 -20.56 5.16 -23.86
C PRO A 255 -19.86 5.11 -22.50
N SER A 256 -19.56 3.88 -22.07
CA SER A 256 -18.58 3.56 -21.04
C SER A 256 -17.23 4.23 -21.35
N PRO A 257 -16.39 4.60 -20.37
CA PRO A 257 -15.02 5.03 -20.64
C PRO A 257 -14.32 3.93 -21.45
N THR A 258 -14.09 4.22 -22.73
CA THR A 258 -13.63 3.24 -23.72
C THR A 258 -12.28 2.71 -23.28
N LYS A 259 -12.18 1.38 -23.07
CA LYS A 259 -10.88 0.70 -22.96
C LYS A 259 -10.00 1.16 -24.13
N PRO A 260 -8.73 1.54 -23.89
CA PRO A 260 -7.86 2.01 -24.96
C PRO A 260 -7.68 0.90 -26.01
N VAL A 261 -7.61 1.29 -27.27
CA VAL A 261 -7.36 0.35 -28.37
C VAL A 261 -5.94 -0.20 -28.20
N VAL A 262 -5.81 -1.53 -28.24
CA VAL A 262 -4.52 -2.20 -28.12
C VAL A 262 -3.66 -1.91 -29.35
N GLY A 263 -2.49 -1.32 -29.14
CA GLY A 263 -1.51 -1.07 -30.19
C GLY A 263 -0.50 -2.19 -30.31
N SER A 264 0.03 -2.41 -31.50
CA SER A 264 1.18 -3.28 -31.77
C SER A 264 2.35 -2.45 -32.28
N TYR A 265 3.45 -2.46 -31.55
CA TYR A 265 4.63 -1.64 -31.77
C TYR A 265 5.85 -2.55 -31.94
N SER A 266 6.71 -2.21 -32.89
CA SER A 266 7.94 -2.95 -33.16
C SER A 266 9.10 -1.99 -33.37
N VAL A 267 10.25 -2.28 -32.78
CA VAL A 267 11.51 -1.59 -33.05
C VAL A 267 12.42 -2.54 -33.81
N VAL A 268 12.89 -2.08 -34.97
CA VAL A 268 13.80 -2.81 -35.85
C VAL A 268 15.16 -2.13 -35.81
N ASN A 269 16.21 -2.92 -35.60
CA ASN A 269 17.60 -2.48 -35.67
C ASN A 269 18.29 -3.12 -36.89
N SER A 270 19.58 -2.84 -37.11
CA SER A 270 20.35 -3.40 -38.23
C SER A 270 20.32 -4.94 -38.31
N ASN A 271 20.14 -5.61 -37.17
CA ASN A 271 20.18 -7.07 -37.04
C ASN A 271 18.77 -7.71 -36.98
N GLY A 272 17.72 -6.95 -37.30
CA GLY A 272 16.32 -7.39 -37.26
C GLY A 272 15.50 -6.74 -36.13
N THR A 273 14.28 -7.23 -35.94
CA THR A 273 13.39 -6.78 -34.85
C THR A 273 14.06 -7.06 -33.51
N CYS A 274 14.10 -6.06 -32.64
CA CYS A 274 14.78 -6.14 -31.35
C CYS A 274 13.84 -5.80 -30.18
N LEU A 275 12.66 -5.24 -30.44
CA LEU A 275 11.65 -5.02 -29.42
C LEU A 275 10.27 -5.20 -30.04
N LEU A 276 9.41 -5.96 -29.36
CA LEU A 276 7.99 -6.07 -29.64
C LEU A 276 7.19 -5.64 -28.41
N ALA A 277 6.14 -4.88 -28.65
CA ALA A 277 5.24 -4.40 -27.61
C ALA A 277 3.80 -4.38 -28.13
N THR A 278 2.90 -5.08 -27.45
CA THR A 278 1.47 -5.10 -27.72
C THR A 278 0.81 -4.62 -26.44
N MET A 279 0.16 -3.47 -26.46
CA MET A 279 -0.48 -2.91 -25.27
C MET A 279 -1.46 -1.80 -25.63
N GLY A 280 -2.60 -1.78 -24.95
CA GLY A 280 -3.44 -0.60 -24.80
C GLY A 280 -2.84 0.29 -23.72
N LEU A 281 -2.75 1.59 -23.99
CA LEU A 281 -2.14 2.56 -23.07
C LEU A 281 -3.14 3.66 -22.74
N GLN A 282 -3.32 3.91 -21.44
CA GLN A 282 -4.07 5.02 -20.91
C GLN A 282 -3.19 5.81 -19.94
N LEU A 283 -2.93 7.06 -20.28
CA LEU A 283 -2.14 7.98 -19.49
C LEU A 283 -3.05 8.72 -18.51
N ASN A 284 -2.80 8.56 -17.22
CA ASN A 284 -3.48 9.32 -16.17
C ASN A 284 -2.53 10.40 -15.65
N ILE A 285 -2.82 11.64 -15.98
CA ILE A 285 -1.99 12.81 -15.67
C ILE A 285 -2.77 13.71 -14.73
N THR A 286 -2.15 14.10 -13.63
CA THR A 286 -2.65 15.13 -12.72
C THR A 286 -1.77 16.36 -12.87
N HIS A 287 -2.28 17.41 -13.50
CA HIS A 287 -1.58 18.69 -13.66
C HIS A 287 -2.45 19.81 -13.10
N ASP A 288 -1.89 20.70 -12.28
CA ASP A 288 -2.63 21.81 -11.62
C ASP A 288 -3.93 21.36 -10.91
N LYS A 289 -3.91 20.20 -10.25
CA LYS A 289 -5.06 19.57 -9.57
C LYS A 289 -6.20 19.11 -10.49
N VAL A 290 -5.99 19.11 -11.80
CA VAL A 290 -6.92 18.54 -12.79
C VAL A 290 -6.39 17.18 -13.24
N ALA A 291 -7.16 16.13 -12.94
CA ALA A 291 -6.89 14.80 -13.47
C ALA A 291 -7.42 14.71 -14.90
N SER A 292 -6.54 14.29 -15.81
CA SER A 292 -6.83 14.12 -17.23
C SER A 292 -6.42 12.73 -17.66
N VAL A 293 -7.31 12.06 -18.38
CA VAL A 293 -7.07 10.71 -18.91
C VAL A 293 -6.90 10.80 -20.41
N PHE A 294 -5.78 10.31 -20.92
CA PHE A 294 -5.46 10.28 -22.35
C PHE A 294 -5.25 8.84 -22.80
N ASN A 295 -6.19 8.33 -23.59
CA ASN A 295 -6.01 7.06 -24.28
C ASN A 295 -5.08 7.24 -25.48
N ILE A 296 -4.03 6.43 -25.57
CA ILE A 296 -3.18 6.37 -26.76
C ILE A 296 -3.95 5.69 -27.88
N ASN A 297 -4.06 6.37 -29.02
CA ASN A 297 -4.62 5.77 -30.22
C ASN A 297 -3.46 5.23 -31.09
N PRO A 298 -3.34 3.90 -31.26
CA PRO A 298 -2.24 3.32 -32.02
C PRO A 298 -2.28 3.71 -33.51
N ASN A 299 -3.45 4.01 -34.07
CA ASN A 299 -3.59 4.40 -35.47
C ASN A 299 -2.97 5.77 -35.79
N THR A 300 -2.83 6.63 -34.77
CA THR A 300 -2.25 7.98 -34.90
C THR A 300 -0.97 8.15 -34.11
N THR A 301 -0.37 7.05 -33.65
CA THR A 301 0.85 7.05 -32.84
C THR A 301 1.97 6.37 -33.61
N ASN A 302 3.09 7.06 -33.77
CA ASN A 302 4.29 6.53 -34.40
C ASN A 302 5.21 5.92 -33.34
N ALA A 303 5.67 4.69 -33.59
CA ALA A 303 6.61 3.98 -32.75
C ALA A 303 8.02 4.01 -33.37
N THR A 304 8.98 4.49 -32.60
CA THR A 304 10.41 4.50 -32.93
C THR A 304 11.19 3.94 -31.76
N GLY A 305 12.50 3.76 -31.90
CA GLY A 305 13.29 3.20 -30.80
C GLY A 305 14.69 2.81 -31.20
N SER A 306 15.40 2.22 -30.24
CA SER A 306 16.71 1.61 -30.48
C SER A 306 16.97 0.50 -29.48
N CYS A 307 17.73 -0.51 -29.87
CA CYS A 307 18.16 -1.56 -28.96
C CYS A 307 19.68 -1.61 -28.92
N GLN A 308 20.23 -1.44 -27.72
CA GLN A 308 21.62 -1.60 -27.37
C GLN A 308 21.76 -2.90 -26.54
N PRO A 309 22.98 -3.41 -26.31
CA PRO A 309 23.17 -4.67 -25.59
C PRO A 309 22.58 -4.70 -24.15
N GLN A 310 22.50 -3.53 -23.49
CA GLN A 310 22.06 -3.42 -22.09
C GLN A 310 20.75 -2.63 -21.93
N THR A 311 20.33 -1.91 -22.96
CA THR A 311 19.19 -0.99 -22.92
C THR A 311 18.39 -1.04 -24.21
N ALA A 312 17.07 -1.05 -24.13
CA ALA A 312 16.19 -0.97 -25.28
C ALA A 312 15.14 0.11 -25.06
N LEU A 313 14.96 0.97 -26.06
CA LEU A 313 14.05 2.11 -26.04
C LEU A 313 12.90 1.85 -27.02
N LEU A 314 11.67 1.98 -26.52
CA LEU A 314 10.47 2.18 -27.32
C LEU A 314 9.98 3.61 -27.09
N ARG A 315 9.95 4.41 -28.15
CA ARG A 315 9.43 5.78 -28.16
C ARG A 315 8.15 5.85 -28.95
N LEU A 316 7.07 6.26 -28.29
CA LEU A 316 5.79 6.57 -28.92
C LEU A 316 5.67 8.09 -29.10
N SER A 317 5.20 8.52 -30.26
CA SER A 317 5.01 9.94 -30.58
C SER A 317 3.72 10.15 -31.38
N SER A 318 3.05 11.28 -31.17
CA SER A 318 1.82 11.66 -31.87
C SER A 318 1.74 13.18 -31.98
N SER A 319 0.67 13.73 -32.55
CA SER A 319 0.51 15.20 -32.67
C SER A 319 0.60 15.91 -31.31
N ASN A 320 0.07 15.29 -30.26
CA ASN A 320 0.01 15.86 -28.91
C ASN A 320 1.11 15.31 -27.99
N ILE A 321 1.80 14.23 -28.39
CA ILE A 321 2.83 13.58 -27.60
C ILE A 321 4.16 13.75 -28.33
N LYS A 322 5.02 14.63 -27.81
CA LYS A 322 6.36 14.85 -28.36
C LYS A 322 7.19 13.57 -28.24
N TYR A 323 7.18 12.94 -27.07
CA TYR A 323 7.74 11.61 -26.85
C TYR A 323 7.12 10.97 -25.61
N LEU A 324 6.90 9.66 -25.67
CA LEU A 324 6.61 8.77 -24.54
C LEU A 324 7.56 7.59 -24.67
N ASP A 325 8.59 7.58 -23.82
CA ASP A 325 9.70 6.65 -23.86
C ASP A 325 9.51 5.58 -22.78
N PHE A 326 9.59 4.32 -23.20
CA PHE A 326 9.74 3.15 -22.35
C PHE A 326 11.15 2.61 -22.54
N VAL A 327 11.96 2.67 -21.48
CA VAL A 327 13.34 2.18 -21.51
C VAL A 327 13.44 0.91 -20.68
N PHE A 328 13.80 -0.17 -21.35
CA PHE A 328 14.08 -1.45 -20.76
C PHE A 328 15.57 -1.59 -20.50
N ALA A 329 15.93 -2.22 -19.38
CA ALA A 329 17.31 -2.53 -19.06
C ALA A 329 17.47 -4.01 -18.73
N VAL A 330 18.69 -4.51 -18.91
CA VAL A 330 19.09 -5.83 -18.45
C VAL A 330 19.58 -5.72 -17.00
N LYS A 331 19.07 -6.57 -16.11
CA LYS A 331 19.60 -6.73 -14.75
C LYS A 331 20.59 -7.90 -14.67
N ASN A 332 21.37 -7.94 -13.59
CA ASN A 332 22.15 -9.13 -13.23
C ASN A 332 21.22 -10.35 -13.22
N GLU A 333 21.66 -11.50 -13.75
CA GLU A 333 20.87 -12.74 -13.98
C GLU A 333 20.13 -12.87 -15.33
N ASN A 334 20.52 -12.13 -16.38
CA ASN A 334 19.94 -12.25 -17.73
C ASN A 334 18.42 -12.06 -17.77
N ARG A 335 17.92 -11.06 -17.05
CA ARG A 335 16.51 -10.68 -17.05
C ARG A 335 16.37 -9.24 -17.52
N PHE A 336 15.25 -8.91 -18.16
CA PHE A 336 14.91 -7.53 -18.51
C PHE A 336 13.83 -7.00 -17.59
N TYR A 337 13.76 -5.68 -17.47
CA TYR A 337 12.70 -4.96 -16.78
C TYR A 337 12.53 -3.56 -17.38
N LEU A 338 11.38 -2.94 -17.16
CA LEU A 338 11.15 -1.53 -17.45
C LEU A 338 11.84 -0.68 -16.38
N LYS A 339 12.91 0.00 -16.78
CA LYS A 339 13.77 0.83 -15.92
C LYS A 339 13.34 2.28 -15.88
N GLU A 340 12.96 2.84 -17.03
CA GLU A 340 12.64 4.25 -17.14
C GLU A 340 11.40 4.48 -17.99
N VAL A 341 10.61 5.46 -17.56
CA VAL A 341 9.56 6.07 -18.37
C VAL A 341 9.79 7.58 -18.41
N ASN A 342 9.78 8.16 -19.59
CA ASN A 342 9.96 9.59 -19.81
C ASN A 342 8.92 10.10 -20.81
N VAL A 343 8.16 11.13 -20.44
CA VAL A 343 7.07 11.65 -21.26
C VAL A 343 7.20 13.16 -21.43
N SER A 344 6.86 13.64 -22.62
CA SER A 344 6.59 15.04 -22.91
C SER A 344 5.41 15.15 -23.87
N MET A 345 4.36 15.86 -23.47
CA MET A 345 3.14 16.03 -24.24
C MET A 345 2.50 17.39 -24.02
N ILE A 346 1.62 17.79 -24.93
CA ILE A 346 0.82 19.01 -24.87
C ILE A 346 -0.58 18.61 -24.37
N LEU A 347 -1.04 19.23 -23.29
CA LEU A 347 -2.38 19.01 -22.73
C LEU A 347 -3.43 19.76 -23.55
N VAL A 348 -4.70 19.41 -23.35
CA VAL A 348 -5.85 20.05 -24.01
C VAL A 348 -5.97 21.56 -23.74
N ASN A 349 -5.41 22.04 -22.64
CA ASN A 349 -5.32 23.46 -22.29
C ASN A 349 -4.13 24.19 -22.97
N GLY A 350 -3.35 23.48 -23.80
CA GLY A 350 -2.17 24.00 -24.50
C GLY A 350 -0.88 24.01 -23.67
N SER A 351 -0.89 23.59 -22.40
CA SER A 351 0.32 23.53 -21.58
C SER A 351 1.19 22.32 -21.93
N VAL A 352 2.51 22.46 -21.79
CA VAL A 352 3.45 21.35 -21.96
C VAL A 352 3.62 20.64 -20.63
N TYR A 353 3.39 19.33 -20.60
CA TYR A 353 3.68 18.45 -19.48
C TYR A 353 4.88 17.59 -19.80
N SER A 354 5.84 17.52 -18.87
CA SER A 354 7.01 16.65 -18.99
C SER A 354 7.41 16.05 -17.65
N ILE A 355 7.65 14.75 -17.62
CA ILE A 355 8.11 14.04 -16.43
C ILE A 355 8.89 12.78 -16.80
N SER A 356 9.87 12.43 -15.98
CA SER A 356 10.67 11.22 -16.14
C SER A 356 10.88 10.52 -14.80
N ASN A 357 10.86 9.20 -14.80
CA ASN A 357 11.34 8.39 -13.68
C ASN A 357 12.27 7.31 -14.22
N THR A 358 13.51 7.28 -13.71
CA THR A 358 14.59 6.41 -14.18
C THR A 358 14.85 5.20 -13.28
N ASN A 359 14.06 5.03 -12.23
CA ASN A 359 14.23 4.00 -11.20
C ASN A 359 12.97 3.15 -11.04
N LEU A 360 12.44 2.66 -12.16
CA LEU A 360 11.31 1.76 -12.22
C LEU A 360 11.78 0.29 -12.21
N SER A 361 10.91 -0.61 -11.77
CA SER A 361 11.16 -2.05 -11.73
C SER A 361 9.89 -2.84 -12.08
N TYR A 362 9.33 -2.59 -13.27
CA TYR A 362 8.13 -3.29 -13.78
C TYR A 362 8.47 -4.28 -14.88
N TRP A 363 7.52 -5.18 -15.19
CA TRP A 363 7.57 -6.10 -16.34
C TRP A 363 8.83 -6.97 -16.37
N ASP A 364 9.21 -7.47 -15.20
CA ASP A 364 10.42 -8.24 -15.00
C ASP A 364 10.27 -9.67 -15.56
N ALA A 365 11.10 -10.03 -16.55
CA ALA A 365 11.07 -11.35 -17.16
C ALA A 365 12.46 -11.81 -17.67
N PRO A 366 12.69 -13.12 -17.83
CA PRO A 366 13.92 -13.64 -18.43
C PRO A 366 14.19 -13.10 -19.85
N LEU A 367 15.46 -12.85 -20.18
CA LEU A 367 15.87 -12.55 -21.56
C LEU A 367 15.53 -13.73 -22.47
N GLY A 368 15.04 -13.42 -23.67
CA GLY A 368 14.55 -14.45 -24.61
C GLY A 368 13.13 -14.94 -24.34
N SER A 369 12.44 -14.37 -23.34
CA SER A 369 11.00 -14.55 -23.08
C SER A 369 10.26 -13.21 -23.26
N SER A 370 8.92 -13.24 -23.28
CA SER A 370 8.09 -12.02 -23.21
C SER A 370 7.47 -11.88 -21.82
N TYR A 371 7.19 -10.67 -21.35
CA TYR A 371 6.30 -10.43 -20.21
C TYR A 371 4.87 -10.26 -20.74
N MET A 372 3.87 -10.90 -20.12
CA MET A 372 2.46 -10.81 -20.53
C MET A 372 1.55 -10.58 -19.34
N CYS A 373 0.57 -9.69 -19.48
CA CYS A 373 -0.48 -9.43 -18.50
C CYS A 373 -1.78 -9.04 -19.21
N ASN A 374 -2.81 -9.88 -19.12
CA ASN A 374 -4.09 -9.66 -19.76
C ASN A 374 -4.97 -8.69 -18.95
N LYS A 375 -4.93 -8.82 -17.61
CA LYS A 375 -5.61 -7.89 -16.71
C LYS A 375 -4.96 -6.50 -16.73
N GLU A 376 -5.76 -5.49 -16.39
CA GLU A 376 -5.29 -4.11 -16.30
C GLU A 376 -4.17 -3.99 -15.27
N GLN A 377 -3.04 -3.42 -15.70
CA GLN A 377 -1.89 -3.18 -14.83
C GLN A 377 -1.50 -1.70 -14.87
N THR A 378 -1.37 -1.09 -13.69
CA THR A 378 -0.96 0.31 -13.53
C THR A 378 0.54 0.41 -13.24
N VAL A 379 1.24 1.20 -14.05
CA VAL A 379 2.64 1.60 -13.85
C VAL A 379 2.66 2.99 -13.23
N SER A 380 3.08 3.08 -11.97
CA SER A 380 3.22 4.35 -11.26
C SER A 380 4.56 5.00 -11.59
N VAL A 381 4.55 5.99 -12.49
CA VAL A 381 5.76 6.72 -12.91
C VAL A 381 6.07 7.84 -11.93
N SER A 382 5.06 8.57 -11.45
CA SER A 382 5.19 9.57 -10.38
C SER A 382 3.87 9.71 -9.61
N GLY A 383 3.83 10.54 -8.56
CA GLY A 383 2.58 10.85 -7.86
C GLY A 383 1.53 11.55 -8.72
N ALA A 384 1.94 12.14 -9.85
CA ALA A 384 1.10 12.91 -10.77
C ALA A 384 0.95 12.24 -12.15
N PHE A 385 1.63 11.12 -12.40
CA PHE A 385 1.59 10.43 -13.69
C PHE A 385 1.60 8.92 -13.51
N GLN A 386 0.56 8.28 -14.02
CA GLN A 386 0.40 6.83 -14.04
C GLN A 386 0.03 6.36 -15.44
N ILE A 387 0.42 5.14 -15.77
CA ILE A 387 0.11 4.52 -17.05
C ILE A 387 -0.67 3.23 -16.79
N ASN A 388 -1.93 3.18 -17.19
CA ASN A 388 -2.70 1.94 -17.19
C ASN A 388 -2.44 1.22 -18.51
N THR A 389 -2.12 -0.06 -18.39
CA THR A 389 -1.83 -0.96 -19.51
C THR A 389 -2.87 -2.05 -19.60
N PHE A 390 -3.25 -2.39 -20.83
CA PHE A 390 -4.30 -3.37 -21.14
C PHE A 390 -3.77 -4.35 -22.19
N ASP A 391 -4.03 -5.65 -22.01
CA ASP A 391 -3.55 -6.72 -22.91
C ASP A 391 -2.05 -6.58 -23.20
N LEU A 392 -1.27 -6.35 -22.13
CA LEU A 392 0.15 -6.04 -22.20
C LEU A 392 0.94 -7.29 -22.59
N ARG A 393 1.77 -7.17 -23.62
CA ARG A 393 2.84 -8.12 -23.93
C ARG A 393 4.07 -7.42 -24.47
N VAL A 394 5.20 -7.58 -23.80
CA VAL A 394 6.46 -6.90 -24.16
C VAL A 394 7.63 -7.87 -24.20
N GLN A 395 8.51 -7.69 -25.19
CA GLN A 395 9.76 -8.43 -25.31
C GLN A 395 10.83 -7.52 -25.92
N PRO A 396 11.73 -6.99 -25.10
CA PRO A 396 12.92 -6.28 -25.56
C PRO A 396 14.09 -7.26 -25.81
N PHE A 397 15.08 -6.78 -26.57
CA PHE A 397 16.33 -7.46 -26.92
C PHE A 397 16.17 -8.68 -27.84
N SER A 398 16.02 -9.87 -27.28
CA SER A 398 16.16 -11.14 -27.99
C SER A 398 14.85 -11.57 -28.66
N VAL A 399 14.42 -10.83 -29.68
CA VAL A 399 13.27 -11.17 -30.52
C VAL A 399 13.74 -12.03 -31.70
N THR A 400 13.15 -13.20 -31.88
CA THR A 400 13.44 -14.12 -32.99
C THR A 400 12.29 -14.12 -33.99
N GLU A 401 12.61 -14.08 -35.29
CA GLU A 401 11.62 -14.08 -36.39
C GLU A 401 10.54 -12.97 -36.32
N GLY A 402 10.77 -11.91 -35.56
CA GLY A 402 9.75 -10.87 -35.35
C GLY A 402 8.52 -11.36 -34.59
N LYS A 403 8.64 -12.43 -33.79
CA LYS A 403 7.54 -12.99 -32.98
C LYS A 403 7.90 -12.97 -31.50
N TYR A 404 6.88 -13.00 -30.66
CA TYR A 404 7.05 -13.18 -29.23
C TYR A 404 7.48 -14.62 -28.90
N SER A 405 8.41 -14.73 -27.96
CA SER A 405 8.78 -15.96 -27.27
C SER A 405 7.73 -16.34 -26.22
N THR A 406 7.99 -17.43 -25.49
CA THR A 406 7.19 -17.86 -24.33
C THR A 406 6.99 -16.71 -23.35
N ALA A 407 5.75 -16.56 -22.86
CA ALA A 407 5.41 -15.49 -21.94
C ALA A 407 5.62 -15.90 -20.48
N GLN A 408 6.24 -15.01 -19.71
CA GLN A 408 6.13 -14.94 -18.26
C GLN A 408 4.86 -14.15 -17.94
N GLU A 409 3.87 -14.82 -17.36
CA GLU A 409 2.61 -14.20 -16.97
C GLU A 409 2.75 -13.40 -15.68
N CYS A 410 1.95 -12.34 -15.56
CA CYS A 410 1.85 -11.53 -14.36
C CYS A 410 1.03 -12.25 -13.28
N SER A 411 1.32 -11.98 -12.02
CA SER A 411 0.58 -12.56 -10.89
C SER A 411 -0.90 -12.16 -10.83
N LEU A 412 -1.28 -11.07 -11.52
CA LEU A 412 -2.67 -10.63 -11.59
C LEU A 412 -3.54 -11.62 -12.36
N ASP A 413 -2.98 -12.27 -13.39
CA ASP A 413 -3.70 -13.26 -14.20
C ASP A 413 -3.90 -14.61 -13.46
N ASP A 414 -3.26 -14.79 -12.30
CA ASP A 414 -3.22 -16.07 -11.59
C ASP A 414 -4.44 -16.25 -10.65
N ASP A 415 -5.53 -16.76 -11.22
CA ASP A 415 -6.76 -17.07 -10.46
C ASP A 415 -6.65 -18.36 -9.62
N THR A 416 -5.53 -19.07 -9.71
CA THR A 416 -5.32 -20.36 -9.03
C THR A 416 -5.23 -20.25 -7.51
N ILE A 417 -4.92 -19.08 -6.95
CA ILE A 417 -4.86 -18.83 -5.49
C ILE A 417 -6.27 -18.76 -4.88
N LEU A 418 -7.30 -18.43 -5.67
CA LEU A 418 -8.67 -18.34 -5.19
C LEU A 418 -9.26 -19.72 -4.84
N ILE A 419 -8.88 -20.75 -5.60
CA ILE A 419 -9.44 -22.10 -5.48
C ILE A 419 -9.12 -22.73 -4.10
N PRO A 420 -7.86 -22.76 -3.62
CA PRO A 420 -7.55 -23.26 -2.28
C PRO A 420 -8.26 -22.52 -1.14
N ILE A 421 -8.46 -21.21 -1.27
CA ILE A 421 -9.12 -20.38 -0.24
C ILE A 421 -10.60 -20.76 -0.11
N ILE A 422 -11.30 -20.91 -1.24
CA ILE A 422 -12.72 -21.32 -1.26
C ILE A 422 -12.87 -22.73 -0.68
N VAL A 423 -12.00 -23.66 -1.07
CA VAL A 423 -12.01 -25.04 -0.55
C VAL A 423 -11.73 -25.06 0.95
N GLY A 424 -10.75 -24.27 1.42
CA GLY A 424 -10.43 -24.14 2.84
C GLY A 424 -11.58 -23.57 3.68
N ALA A 425 -12.24 -22.51 3.19
CA ALA A 425 -13.40 -21.91 3.84
C ALA A 425 -14.59 -22.88 3.91
N GLY A 426 -14.85 -23.62 2.83
CA GLY A 426 -15.93 -24.62 2.77
C GLY A 426 -15.72 -25.77 3.77
N LEU A 427 -14.50 -26.31 3.83
CA LEU A 427 -14.15 -27.36 4.80
C LEU A 427 -14.26 -26.88 6.25
N SER A 428 -13.82 -25.65 6.54
CA SER A 428 -13.93 -25.06 7.88
C SER A 428 -15.39 -24.87 8.30
N GLY A 429 -16.24 -24.36 7.41
CA GLY A 429 -17.67 -24.18 7.67
C GLY A 429 -18.38 -25.51 7.96
N LEU A 430 -18.09 -26.56 7.19
CA LEU A 430 -18.67 -27.89 7.41
C LEU A 430 -18.32 -28.46 8.79
N ILE A 431 -17.07 -28.31 9.22
CA ILE A 431 -16.62 -28.77 10.55
C ILE A 431 -17.38 -28.05 11.66
N ILE A 432 -17.56 -26.73 11.55
CA ILE A 432 -18.29 -25.93 12.54
C ILE A 432 -19.73 -26.40 12.68
N VAL A 433 -20.41 -26.68 11.56
CA VAL A 433 -21.80 -27.17 11.57
C VAL A 433 -21.91 -28.52 12.28
N ILE A 434 -20.99 -29.45 12.00
CA ILE A 434 -20.95 -30.77 12.65
C ILE A 434 -20.74 -30.63 14.16
N VAL A 435 -19.83 -29.75 14.58
CA VAL A 435 -19.55 -29.50 16.01
C VAL A 435 -20.78 -28.92 16.71
N ILE A 436 -21.47 -27.95 16.10
CA ILE A 436 -22.69 -27.36 16.66
C ILE A 436 -23.80 -28.41 16.78
N ALA A 437 -24.04 -29.22 15.73
CA ALA A 437 -25.03 -30.28 15.76
C ALA A 437 -24.73 -31.32 16.86
N TYR A 438 -23.47 -31.70 17.02
CA TYR A 438 -23.03 -32.61 18.07
C TYR A 438 -23.26 -32.02 19.48
N LEU A 439 -22.93 -30.74 19.71
CA LEU A 439 -23.14 -30.09 21.00
C LEU A 439 -24.64 -29.99 21.35
N ILE A 440 -25.50 -29.70 20.38
CA ILE A 440 -26.96 -29.66 20.58
C ILE A 440 -27.50 -31.07 20.86
N GLY A 441 -27.07 -32.07 20.08
CA GLY A 441 -27.47 -33.48 20.27
C GLY A 441 -27.06 -34.01 21.64
N ARG A 442 -25.81 -33.76 22.06
CA ARG A 442 -25.29 -34.16 23.38
C ARG A 442 -26.03 -33.48 24.53
N ARG A 443 -26.48 -32.23 24.39
CA ARG A 443 -27.30 -31.55 25.40
C ARG A 443 -28.67 -32.20 25.62
N LYS A 444 -29.26 -32.87 24.61
CA LYS A 444 -30.57 -33.53 24.76
C LYS A 444 -30.51 -34.91 25.43
N SER A 445 -29.36 -35.59 25.45
CA SER A 445 -29.27 -36.95 26.01
C SER A 445 -29.18 -37.05 27.54
N TYR A 446 -29.15 -35.93 28.29
CA TYR A 446 -29.03 -35.94 29.77
C TYR A 446 -30.36 -35.79 30.54
N ALA A 447 -31.50 -35.71 29.86
CA ALA A 447 -32.81 -35.59 30.50
C ALA A 447 -33.65 -36.86 30.30
N GLY A 448 -33.39 -37.91 31.08
CA GLY A 448 -34.21 -39.12 31.00
C GLY A 448 -33.72 -40.28 31.85
N TYR A 449 -33.91 -40.21 33.16
CA TYR A 449 -34.22 -41.37 33.99
C TYR A 449 -35.04 -40.89 35.20
N GLN A 450 -36.36 -41.07 35.14
CA GLN A 450 -37.18 -41.13 36.36
C GLN A 450 -37.11 -42.57 36.87
N THR A 451 -36.67 -42.74 38.11
CA THR A 451 -36.73 -44.00 38.86
C THR A 451 -38.16 -44.25 39.29
N LEU A 452 -38.69 -45.43 38.92
CA LEU A 452 -39.96 -45.99 39.39
C LEU A 452 -39.97 -46.21 40.90
#